data_AF-A0A9Q1IGG8-F1
#
_entry.id   AF-A0A9Q1IGG8-F1
#
_cell.length_a   1.000
_cell.length_b   1.000
_cell.length_c   1.000
_cell.angle_alpha   90.00
_cell.angle_beta   90.00
_cell.angle_gamma   90.00
#
_symmetry.space_group_name_H-M   'P 1'
#
loop_
_entity.id
_entity.type
_entity.pdbx_description
1 polymer ?
#
loop_
_entity_poly.entity_id
_entity_poly.type
_entity_poly.pdbx_seq_one_letter_code
_entity_poly.pdbx_strand_id
1 'polypeptide(L)'
;LRNLFTTALYDDHLNRWFSPDGFLSLFSLVGTNGQGIGTSSLSQWVHGCDALELPRQQREQLDAFIDQLYKDIERETGDFLNCEGSGLFLLQSSCNHSCIPNAEASFPDNNFLLHLTALFDIGPGEEVCISYLDCCQRERSRHSRHKILR
;
A
#
# COMPACT_ATOMS: atom_id res chain seq x y z
N LEU A 1 -7.47 -3.03 -22.55
CA LEU A 1 -6.87 -3.62 -21.33
C LEU A 1 -6.67 -5.14 -21.45
N ARG A 2 -7.72 -5.95 -21.63
CA ARG A 2 -7.60 -7.43 -21.73
C ARG A 2 -6.54 -7.92 -22.73
N ASN A 3 -6.53 -7.38 -23.95
CA ASN A 3 -5.53 -7.79 -24.96
C ASN A 3 -4.09 -7.48 -24.52
N LEU A 4 -3.86 -6.34 -23.86
CA LEU A 4 -2.54 -6.01 -23.31
C LEU A 4 -2.15 -6.95 -22.17
N PHE A 5 -3.11 -7.27 -21.30
CA PHE A 5 -2.94 -8.24 -20.21
C PHE A 5 -2.58 -9.62 -20.76
N THR A 6 -3.27 -10.10 -21.79
CA THR A 6 -2.94 -11.36 -22.48
C THR A 6 -1.54 -11.30 -23.09
N THR A 7 -1.20 -10.26 -23.85
CA THR A 7 0.13 -10.17 -24.48
C THR A 7 1.27 -10.17 -23.45
N ALA A 8 1.07 -9.57 -22.29
CA ALA A 8 2.12 -9.43 -21.29
C ALA A 8 2.26 -10.66 -20.37
N LEU A 9 1.17 -11.33 -20.03
CA LEU A 9 1.12 -12.28 -18.90
C LEU A 9 0.51 -13.64 -19.24
N TYR A 10 0.13 -13.91 -20.50
CA TYR A 10 -0.52 -15.17 -20.86
C TYR A 10 0.35 -16.39 -20.53
N ASP A 11 -0.28 -17.35 -19.87
CA ASP A 11 0.28 -18.66 -19.55
C ASP A 11 -0.84 -19.70 -19.73
N ASP A 12 -0.52 -20.83 -20.37
CA ASP A 12 -1.49 -21.90 -20.64
C ASP A 12 -2.08 -22.49 -19.36
N HIS A 13 -1.33 -22.54 -18.25
CA HIS A 13 -1.81 -22.98 -16.95
C HIS A 13 -2.82 -21.99 -16.32
N LEU A 14 -2.85 -20.75 -16.81
CA LEU A 14 -3.72 -19.68 -16.34
C LEU A 14 -4.77 -19.24 -17.37
N ASN A 15 -4.94 -19.99 -18.47
CA ASN A 15 -5.79 -19.65 -19.61
C ASN A 15 -7.21 -19.18 -19.24
N ARG A 16 -7.79 -19.74 -18.17
CA ARG A 16 -9.12 -19.37 -17.64
C ARG A 16 -9.26 -17.88 -17.35
N TRP A 17 -8.19 -17.23 -16.88
CA TRP A 17 -8.17 -15.81 -16.53
C TRP A 17 -8.06 -14.87 -17.74
N PHE A 18 -7.75 -15.40 -18.92
CA PHE A 18 -7.63 -14.62 -20.16
C PHE A 18 -8.90 -14.66 -21.03
N SER A 19 -9.88 -15.48 -20.64
CA SER A 19 -11.25 -15.37 -21.15
C SER A 19 -11.88 -14.02 -20.74
N PRO A 20 -12.89 -13.51 -21.46
CA PRO A 20 -13.58 -12.27 -21.05
C PRO A 20 -14.10 -12.33 -19.61
N ASP A 21 -14.77 -13.42 -19.24
CA ASP A 21 -15.36 -13.57 -17.91
C ASP A 21 -14.30 -13.77 -16.82
N GLY A 22 -13.24 -14.53 -17.12
CA GLY A 22 -12.12 -14.71 -16.21
C GLY A 22 -11.38 -13.42 -15.95
N PHE A 23 -11.14 -12.63 -17.00
CA PHE A 23 -10.49 -11.31 -16.88
C PHE A 23 -11.32 -10.38 -15.99
N LEU A 24 -12.63 -10.31 -16.21
CA LEU A 24 -13.54 -9.52 -15.37
C LEU A 24 -13.54 -10.00 -13.93
N SER A 25 -13.61 -11.32 -13.71
CA SER A 25 -13.60 -11.92 -12.37
C SER A 25 -12.32 -11.60 -11.61
N LEU A 26 -11.16 -11.68 -12.28
CA LEU A 26 -9.87 -11.33 -11.67
C LEU A 26 -9.80 -9.84 -11.32
N PHE A 27 -10.23 -8.98 -12.24
CA PHE A 27 -10.24 -7.53 -12.00
C PHE A 27 -11.18 -7.16 -10.85
N SER A 28 -12.35 -7.79 -10.77
CA SER A 28 -13.27 -7.62 -9.64
C SER A 28 -12.67 -8.11 -8.33
N LEU A 29 -12.05 -9.29 -8.32
CA LEU A 29 -11.40 -9.84 -7.12
C LEU A 29 -10.31 -8.91 -6.59
N VAL A 30 -9.36 -8.52 -7.45
CA VAL A 30 -8.26 -7.61 -7.05
C VAL A 30 -8.78 -6.21 -6.74
N GLY A 31 -9.72 -5.70 -7.52
CA GLY A 31 -10.27 -4.36 -7.31
C GLY A 31 -11.10 -4.21 -6.03
N THR A 32 -11.63 -5.31 -5.48
CA THR A 32 -12.45 -5.28 -4.26
C THR A 32 -11.72 -5.80 -3.01
N ASN A 33 -10.66 -6.60 -3.18
CA ASN A 33 -9.95 -7.24 -2.07
C ASN A 33 -8.44 -6.93 -2.05
N GLY A 34 -7.96 -6.14 -3.01
CA GLY A 34 -6.55 -5.80 -3.13
C GLY A 34 -6.09 -4.89 -1.99
N GLN A 35 -4.98 -5.27 -1.37
CA GLN A 35 -4.22 -4.40 -0.49
C GLN A 35 -3.16 -3.68 -1.33
N GLY A 36 -3.13 -2.35 -1.24
CA GLY A 36 -2.04 -1.56 -1.82
C GLY A 36 -0.71 -1.94 -1.18
N ILE A 37 0.27 -2.26 -2.02
CA ILE A 37 1.65 -2.52 -1.60
C ILE A 37 2.38 -1.18 -1.65
N GLY A 38 2.41 -0.51 -0.50
CA GLY A 38 2.97 0.82 -0.31
C GLY A 38 4.49 0.83 -0.22
N THR A 39 5.16 0.21 -1.19
CA THR A 39 6.62 0.25 -1.34
C THR A 39 6.99 1.40 -2.28
N SER A 40 8.13 2.04 -2.01
CA SER A 40 8.63 3.16 -2.80
C SER A 40 10.14 3.11 -2.78
N SER A 41 10.73 2.84 -3.94
CA SER A 41 12.19 2.84 -4.12
C SER A 41 12.80 4.21 -3.78
N LEU A 42 12.10 5.30 -4.11
CA LEU A 42 12.48 6.65 -3.69
C LEU A 42 12.38 6.79 -2.17
N SER A 43 11.27 6.31 -1.60
CA SER A 43 11.05 6.00 -0.17
C SER A 43 12.30 5.48 0.53
N GLN A 44 12.78 4.33 0.05
CA GLN A 44 13.94 3.61 0.59
C GLN A 44 15.21 4.42 0.49
N TRP A 45 15.44 5.04 -0.66
CA TRP A 45 16.64 5.84 -0.88
C TRP A 45 16.71 7.02 0.09
N VAL A 46 15.59 7.73 0.31
CA VAL A 46 15.51 8.84 1.27
C VAL A 46 15.78 8.35 2.70
N HIS A 47 15.17 7.24 3.14
CA HIS A 47 15.48 6.66 4.45
C HIS A 47 16.95 6.22 4.59
N GLY A 48 17.54 5.69 3.52
CA GLY A 48 18.97 5.38 3.46
C GLY A 48 19.82 6.65 3.59
N CYS A 49 19.40 7.75 2.97
CA CYS A 49 20.02 9.06 3.12
C CYS A 49 19.93 9.58 4.56
N ASP A 50 18.81 9.41 5.25
CA ASP A 50 18.64 9.84 6.65
C ASP A 50 19.62 9.14 7.60
N ALA A 51 19.94 7.87 7.34
CA ALA A 51 20.87 7.09 8.14
C ALA A 51 22.36 7.50 7.96
N LEU A 52 22.69 8.37 7.00
CA LEU A 52 24.06 8.81 6.75
C LEU A 52 24.51 9.87 7.78
N GLU A 53 25.61 9.59 8.46
CA GLU A 53 26.32 10.57 9.27
C GLU A 53 27.06 11.58 8.36
N LEU A 54 26.47 12.76 8.19
CA LEU A 54 27.01 13.81 7.34
C LEU A 54 27.29 15.09 8.14
N PRO A 55 28.33 15.86 7.76
CA PRO A 55 28.49 17.25 8.22
C PRO A 55 27.23 18.06 7.94
N ARG A 56 26.88 18.96 8.87
CA ARG A 56 25.64 19.77 8.82
C ARG A 56 25.37 20.41 7.46
N GLN A 57 26.38 21.03 6.85
CA GLN A 57 26.24 21.70 5.55
C GLN A 57 25.86 20.72 4.42
N GLN A 58 26.42 19.52 4.42
CA GLN A 58 26.10 18.50 3.42
C GLN A 58 24.70 17.90 3.66
N ARG A 59 24.29 17.77 4.93
CA ARG A 59 22.91 17.38 5.26
C ARG A 59 21.91 18.40 4.76
N GLU A 60 22.09 19.68 5.05
CA GLU A 60 21.20 20.75 4.60
C GLU A 60 21.10 20.80 3.06
N GLN A 61 22.19 20.53 2.33
CA GLN A 61 22.18 20.42 0.87
C GLN A 61 21.42 19.19 0.36
N LEU A 62 21.61 18.04 1.00
CA LEU A 62 20.93 16.79 0.66
C LEU A 62 19.42 16.90 0.89
N ASP A 63 19.01 17.40 2.05
CA ASP A 63 17.60 17.57 2.41
C ASP A 63 16.92 18.54 1.41
N ALA A 64 17.58 19.66 1.07
CA ALA A 64 17.07 20.59 0.07
C ALA A 64 16.95 19.97 -1.34
N PHE A 65 17.87 19.08 -1.71
CA PHE A 65 17.79 18.34 -2.97
C PHE A 65 16.62 17.35 -2.97
N ILE A 66 16.43 16.59 -1.90
CA ILE A 66 15.33 15.63 -1.75
C ILE A 66 13.98 16.35 -1.82
N ASP A 67 13.84 17.47 -1.11
CA ASP A 67 12.64 18.32 -1.15
C ASP A 67 12.33 18.82 -2.57
N GLN A 68 13.36 19.27 -3.28
CA GLN A 68 13.20 19.74 -4.65
C GLN A 68 12.84 18.59 -5.60
N LEU A 69 13.43 17.41 -5.43
CA LEU A 69 13.12 16.21 -6.19
C LEU A 69 11.64 15.80 -6.04
N TYR A 70 11.10 15.78 -4.81
CA TYR A 70 9.68 15.49 -4.59
C TYR A 70 8.77 16.52 -5.27
N LYS A 71 9.09 17.82 -5.18
CA LYS A 71 8.33 18.89 -5.86
C LYS A 71 8.37 18.75 -7.38
N ASP A 72 9.53 18.39 -7.93
CA ASP A 72 9.67 18.19 -9.37
C ASP A 72 8.88 16.96 -9.84
N ILE A 73 8.92 15.85 -9.09
CA ILE A 73 8.10 14.66 -9.39
C ILE A 73 6.61 15.00 -9.33
N GLU A 74 6.16 15.69 -8.28
CA GLU A 74 4.77 16.09 -8.13
C GLU A 74 4.31 17.01 -9.27
N ARG A 75 5.16 17.96 -9.69
CA ARG A 75 4.88 18.84 -10.82
C ARG A 75 4.67 18.07 -12.12
N GLU A 76 5.50 17.07 -12.39
CA GLU A 76 5.45 16.34 -13.66
C GLU A 76 4.43 15.18 -13.65
N THR A 77 4.12 14.61 -12.49
CA THR A 77 3.32 13.37 -12.37
C THR A 77 2.00 13.52 -11.60
N GLY A 78 1.80 14.62 -10.87
CA GLY A 78 0.68 14.79 -9.94
C GLY A 78 0.94 14.10 -8.60
N ASP A 79 -0.11 13.62 -7.93
CA ASP A 79 0.02 12.88 -6.67
C ASP A 79 0.90 11.63 -6.87
N PHE A 80 2.13 11.69 -6.36
CA PHE A 80 3.06 10.56 -6.41
C PHE A 80 2.63 9.50 -5.40
N LEU A 81 1.90 8.49 -5.89
CA LEU A 81 1.45 7.37 -5.10
C LEU A 81 2.60 6.37 -4.92
N ASN A 82 2.98 6.12 -3.66
CA ASN A 82 3.78 4.95 -3.29
C ASN A 82 2.95 3.70 -3.58
N CYS A 83 3.05 3.11 -4.76
CA CYS A 83 2.40 1.82 -5.03
C CYS A 83 3.16 1.09 -6.15
N GLU A 84 4.06 0.20 -5.75
CA GLU A 84 4.61 -0.81 -6.67
C GLU A 84 3.53 -1.80 -7.14
N GLY A 85 2.35 -1.83 -6.50
CA GLY A 85 1.17 -2.52 -7.01
C GLY A 85 0.10 -2.82 -5.95
N SER A 86 -0.74 -3.79 -6.26
CA SER A 86 -1.76 -4.34 -5.35
C SER A 86 -1.58 -5.85 -5.21
N GLY A 87 -1.72 -6.36 -3.99
CA GLY A 87 -1.62 -7.79 -3.67
C GLY A 87 -2.87 -8.32 -2.98
N LEU A 88 -3.07 -9.64 -3.01
CA LEU A 88 -4.10 -10.35 -2.26
C LEU A 88 -3.45 -11.13 -1.12
N PHE A 89 -3.82 -10.81 0.13
CA PHE A 89 -3.19 -11.35 1.34
C PHE A 89 -4.20 -12.10 2.19
N LEU A 90 -4.30 -13.42 1.99
CA LEU A 90 -5.37 -14.26 2.55
C LEU A 90 -5.60 -14.07 4.06
N LEU A 91 -4.52 -14.04 4.85
CA LEU A 91 -4.62 -13.88 6.31
C LEU A 91 -5.08 -12.47 6.70
N GLN A 92 -4.50 -11.43 6.08
CA GLN A 92 -4.90 -10.05 6.35
C GLN A 92 -6.34 -9.78 5.90
N SER A 93 -6.80 -10.39 4.81
CA SER A 93 -8.19 -10.30 4.34
C SER A 93 -9.21 -10.90 5.31
N SER A 94 -8.75 -11.67 6.31
CA SER A 94 -9.61 -12.21 7.38
C SER A 94 -9.77 -11.26 8.56
N CYS A 95 -9.01 -10.16 8.63
CA CYS A 95 -9.09 -9.18 9.71
C CYS A 95 -10.19 -8.15 9.44
N ASN A 96 -11.06 -7.94 10.41
CA ASN A 96 -12.16 -6.99 10.30
C ASN A 96 -11.69 -5.54 10.51
N HIS A 97 -12.54 -4.61 10.05
CA HIS A 97 -12.32 -3.18 10.25
C HIS A 97 -12.60 -2.75 11.69
N SER A 98 -11.68 -1.99 12.27
CA SER A 98 -11.95 -1.07 13.38
C SER A 98 -11.42 0.34 13.09
N CYS A 99 -12.17 1.36 13.52
CA CYS A 99 -11.70 2.74 13.53
C CYS A 99 -10.58 2.95 14.57
N ILE A 100 -10.49 2.07 15.57
CA ILE A 100 -9.44 1.98 16.59
C ILE A 100 -8.88 0.55 16.51
N PRO A 101 -8.02 0.25 15.51
CA PRO A 101 -7.47 -1.07 15.31
C PRO A 101 -6.46 -1.43 16.41
N ASN A 102 -6.28 -2.72 16.66
CA ASN A 102 -5.25 -3.26 17.55
C ASN A 102 -4.07 -3.87 16.78
N ALA A 103 -4.16 -3.96 15.44
CA ALA A 103 -3.06 -4.32 14.56
C ALA A 103 -3.01 -3.44 13.31
N GLU A 104 -1.84 -3.35 12.68
CA GLU A 104 -1.63 -2.63 11.42
C GLU A 104 -0.91 -3.49 10.40
N ALA A 105 -1.27 -3.31 9.13
CA ALA A 105 -0.57 -3.90 7.99
C ALA A 105 0.53 -2.95 7.52
N SER A 106 1.75 -3.46 7.37
CA SER A 106 2.89 -2.69 6.87
C SER A 106 3.81 -3.56 6.01
N PHE A 107 4.74 -2.91 5.30
CA PHE A 107 5.74 -3.55 4.43
C PHE A 107 7.14 -3.10 4.88
N PRO A 108 7.60 -3.50 6.08
CA PRO A 108 8.82 -2.96 6.69
C PRO A 108 10.08 -3.29 5.88
N ASP A 109 10.10 -4.44 5.21
CA ASP A 109 11.22 -4.88 4.37
C ASP A 109 11.15 -4.32 2.94
N ASN A 110 10.20 -3.42 2.70
CA ASN A 110 9.98 -2.73 1.43
C ASN A 110 9.90 -3.68 0.22
N ASN A 111 9.16 -4.76 0.41
CA ASN A 111 8.87 -5.78 -0.59
C ASN A 111 7.38 -6.14 -0.53
N PHE A 112 6.98 -7.19 -1.24
CA PHE A 112 5.58 -7.64 -1.27
C PHE A 112 5.17 -8.45 -0.02
N LEU A 113 6.03 -8.63 0.98
CA LEU A 113 5.72 -9.36 2.20
C LEU A 113 4.97 -8.44 3.18
N LEU A 114 3.71 -8.76 3.44
CA LEU A 114 2.89 -8.03 4.39
C LEU A 114 3.19 -8.48 5.82
N HIS A 115 3.49 -7.53 6.68
CA HIS A 115 3.60 -7.73 8.13
C HIS A 115 2.32 -7.23 8.78
N LEU A 116 1.75 -8.05 9.66
CA LEU A 116 0.64 -7.65 10.52
C LEU A 116 1.17 -7.49 11.94
N THR A 117 1.35 -6.25 12.37
CA THR A 117 2.01 -5.90 13.65
C THR A 117 0.97 -5.45 14.66
N ALA A 118 1.06 -5.96 15.88
CA ALA A 118 0.20 -5.53 16.98
C ALA A 118 0.59 -4.12 17.44
N LEU A 119 -0.41 -3.25 17.62
CA LEU A 119 -0.24 -1.88 18.13
C LEU A 119 -0.25 -1.83 19.66
N PHE A 120 -0.90 -2.81 20.28
CA PHE A 120 -1.02 -3.00 21.72
C PHE A 120 -1.03 -4.50 22.02
N ASP A 121 -0.91 -4.90 23.29
CA ASP A 121 -1.03 -6.31 23.67
C ASP A 121 -2.41 -6.86 23.29
N ILE A 122 -2.44 -8.00 22.59
CA ILE A 122 -3.68 -8.69 22.16
C ILE A 122 -3.83 -9.96 22.99
N GLY A 123 -4.91 -10.07 23.75
CA GLY A 123 -5.18 -11.20 24.63
C GLY A 123 -5.62 -12.47 23.87
N PRO A 124 -5.50 -13.67 24.46
CA PRO A 124 -6.07 -14.88 23.89
C PRO A 124 -7.58 -14.76 23.69
N GLY A 125 -8.04 -14.99 22.46
CA GLY A 125 -9.46 -14.88 22.09
C GLY A 125 -9.93 -13.46 21.76
N GLU A 126 -9.06 -12.45 21.86
CA GLU A 126 -9.34 -11.11 21.34
C GLU A 126 -9.27 -11.10 19.80
N GLU A 127 -10.18 -10.38 19.17
CA GLU A 127 -10.22 -10.24 17.71
C GLU A 127 -9.10 -9.31 17.22
N VAL A 128 -8.41 -9.73 16.16
CA VAL A 128 -7.43 -8.88 15.47
C VAL A 128 -8.14 -8.00 14.44
N CYS A 129 -8.12 -6.70 14.68
CA CYS A 129 -8.78 -5.70 13.86
C CYS A 129 -7.76 -4.74 13.23
N ILE A 130 -7.94 -4.46 11.94
CA ILE A 130 -7.15 -3.50 11.16
C ILE A 130 -8.00 -2.30 10.75
N SER A 131 -7.40 -1.24 10.22
CA SER A 131 -8.16 -0.17 9.57
C SER A 131 -8.21 -0.36 8.06
N TYR A 132 -9.39 -0.18 7.46
CA TYR A 132 -9.57 -0.14 6.00
C TYR A 132 -9.50 1.30 5.48
N LEU A 133 -9.15 2.24 6.37
CA LEU A 133 -9.09 3.66 6.12
C LEU A 133 -7.65 4.12 6.29
N ASP A 134 -7.19 4.96 5.37
CA ASP A 134 -5.92 5.66 5.53
C ASP A 134 -5.92 6.53 6.79
N CYS A 135 -4.72 6.85 7.30
CA CYS A 135 -4.53 7.67 8.50
C CYS A 135 -5.35 8.97 8.44
N CYS A 136 -5.31 9.69 7.33
CA CYS A 136 -6.06 10.94 7.11
C CYS A 136 -7.58 10.74 7.14
N GLN A 137 -8.09 9.56 6.77
CA GLN A 137 -9.54 9.27 6.76
C GLN A 137 -10.04 8.82 8.13
N ARG A 138 -9.18 8.23 8.97
CA ARG A 138 -9.52 7.81 10.33
C ARG A 138 -9.88 8.99 11.24
N GLU A 139 -9.20 10.11 11.08
CA GLU A 139 -9.44 11.33 11.87
C GLU A 139 -10.73 12.06 11.49
N ARG A 140 -11.33 11.73 10.33
CA ARG A 140 -12.58 12.36 9.89
C ARG A 140 -13.76 11.93 10.73
N SER A 141 -14.85 12.69 10.63
CA SER A 141 -16.10 12.41 11.34
C SER A 141 -16.62 10.99 11.10
N ARG A 142 -17.37 10.45 12.07
CA ARG A 142 -18.08 9.16 11.93
C ARG A 142 -18.89 9.08 10.64
N HIS A 143 -19.59 10.16 10.28
CA HIS A 143 -20.38 10.22 9.05
C HIS A 143 -19.51 10.01 7.80
N SER A 144 -18.38 10.71 7.73
CA SER A 144 -17.42 10.59 6.63
C SER A 144 -16.84 9.18 6.52
N ARG A 145 -16.45 8.57 7.64
CA ARG A 145 -15.91 7.20 7.66
C ARG A 145 -16.94 6.17 7.15
N HIS A 146 -18.19 6.25 7.61
CA HIS A 146 -19.25 5.37 7.13
C HIS A 146 -19.55 5.50 5.64
N LYS A 147 -19.32 6.67 5.05
CA LYS A 147 -19.51 6.86 3.60
C LYS A 147 -18.43 6.15 2.78
N ILE A 148 -17.22 6.00 3.31
CA ILE A 148 -16.09 5.35 2.64
C ILE A 148 -16.14 3.83 2.81
N LEU A 149 -16.62 3.35 3.96
CA LEU A 149 -16.74 1.92 4.28
C LEU A 149 -18.01 1.24 3.72
N ARG A 150 -18.84 1.97 2.97
CA ARG A 150 -20.08 1.47 2.36
C ARG A 150 -19.91 1.33 0.86
#